data_AF-A0A9J7M6J0-F1
#
_entry.id   AF-A0A9J7M6J0-F1
#
_cell.length_a   1.000
_cell.length_b   1.000
_cell.length_c   1.000
_cell.angle_alpha   90.00
_cell.angle_beta   90.00
_cell.angle_gamma   90.00
#
_symmetry.space_group_name_H-M   'P 1'
#
loop_
_entity.id
_entity.type
_entity.pdbx_description
1 polymer ?
#
loop_
_entity_poly.entity_id
_entity_poly.type
_entity_poly.pdbx_seq_one_letter_code
_entity_poly.pdbx_strand_id
1 'polypeptide(L)'
;MRRNVFSPTQGKDQADDSTREDTTANGESLVNGEISEKKPTQRASGSFQTSNATMEEDKMISIKTVTSPIRPVEANGIRLRFRMKVIVAVVAFVALIMLFYPSCKTTTYPADRFGQQTAYNSTYPMTAPWFSDRGTHYRIALITDLDHASKNDEKTWKSFFKKGVLVIKGDRVEVIWDESKPTVMTSSLAQGGRSMELSELTVFNGRLYSVDDRTGVVYEIVQTGDKTVAVPWVILGDGNGRSTNKGFKGEWIAVKDNTMYVGGLGKEWTTTTGVVQNTNPQWVKTIGFHGDVAHHDWVENYNAMREAAGCSYPGYMIHESGVWSDIHQRWFFLPRRASQLSYNEADDEHRATNLIISCSADFQDIRVQTIGKLNPIRGFSSFKFIPGTQDQVVVALKTEEDRGAIATFISVFRLDGKFLLTDQRIEGDFKYEGVDFI
;
A
#
# COMPACT_ATOMS: atom_id res chain seq x y z
N MET A 1 63.93 19.63 11.24
CA MET A 1 64.71 20.73 11.85
C MET A 1 64.33 22.05 11.21
N ARG A 2 64.36 23.14 12.00
CA ARG A 2 64.25 24.57 11.63
C ARG A 2 62.92 25.11 11.03
N ARG A 3 62.47 26.20 11.66
CA ARG A 3 61.39 27.13 11.29
C ARG A 3 61.99 28.34 10.54
N ASN A 4 61.12 29.15 9.93
CA ASN A 4 60.98 30.62 10.01
C ASN A 4 59.69 30.95 9.20
N VAL A 5 58.60 31.56 9.69
CA VAL A 5 58.37 32.77 10.53
C VAL A 5 58.74 34.07 9.81
N PHE A 6 57.72 34.86 9.42
CA PHE A 6 57.49 36.25 9.88
C PHE A 6 56.11 36.79 9.40
N SER A 7 55.44 37.55 10.26
CA SER A 7 54.31 38.49 9.98
C SER A 7 54.83 39.91 10.35
N PRO A 8 54.08 40.94 10.83
CA PRO A 8 52.66 41.32 10.74
C PRO A 8 52.43 42.83 10.39
N THR A 9 51.16 43.31 10.38
CA THR A 9 50.63 44.61 10.92
C THR A 9 49.11 44.67 10.62
N GLN A 10 48.18 44.79 11.58
CA GLN A 10 47.68 45.98 12.31
C GLN A 10 47.13 47.13 11.42
N GLY A 11 45.96 47.76 11.68
CA GLY A 11 44.93 47.58 12.72
C GLY A 11 44.01 48.82 12.87
N LYS A 12 43.00 48.76 13.77
CA LYS A 12 42.01 49.82 14.19
C LYS A 12 40.82 50.06 13.25
N ASP A 13 39.54 50.05 13.68
CA ASP A 13 38.79 50.60 14.84
C ASP A 13 38.23 52.02 14.60
N GLN A 14 36.91 52.16 14.40
CA GLN A 14 35.96 52.85 15.31
C GLN A 14 34.53 52.93 14.74
N ALA A 15 33.57 53.31 15.60
CA ALA A 15 32.12 53.31 15.35
C ALA A 15 31.50 54.72 15.55
N ASP A 16 30.30 54.91 14.99
CA ASP A 16 29.15 55.74 15.44
C ASP A 16 28.11 55.66 14.28
N ASP A 17 26.88 55.17 14.49
CA ASP A 17 25.70 55.79 15.10
C ASP A 17 25.14 57.03 14.37
N SER A 18 23.94 56.91 13.79
CA SER A 18 22.80 57.83 14.04
C SER A 18 21.55 57.57 13.15
N THR A 19 20.44 57.24 13.82
CA THR A 19 19.05 57.75 13.62
C THR A 19 18.23 57.60 12.31
N ARG A 20 17.07 56.92 12.46
CA ARG A 20 15.67 57.37 12.16
C ARG A 20 15.21 57.58 10.69
N GLU A 21 13.92 57.58 10.31
CA GLU A 21 12.57 57.15 10.81
C GLU A 21 11.62 57.25 9.57
N ASP A 22 10.43 56.64 9.43
CA ASP A 22 9.61 55.65 10.16
C ASP A 22 8.61 55.02 9.14
N THR A 23 7.87 53.95 9.50
CA THR A 23 6.42 53.85 9.14
C THR A 23 5.66 52.79 9.97
N THR A 24 4.89 53.29 10.93
CA THR A 24 3.57 52.81 11.43
C THR A 24 2.66 52.11 10.39
N ALA A 25 1.67 51.26 10.72
CA ALA A 25 1.13 50.75 12.00
C ALA A 25 0.12 49.58 11.76
N ASN A 26 -0.61 49.20 12.83
CA ASN A 26 -1.83 48.38 12.91
C ASN A 26 -1.62 46.86 13.08
N GLY A 27 -1.68 46.42 14.34
CA GLY A 27 -2.33 45.16 14.68
C GLY A 27 -3.72 45.44 15.26
N GLU A 28 -4.56 44.41 15.36
CA GLU A 28 -5.69 44.43 16.29
C GLU A 28 -6.10 43.01 16.67
N SER A 29 -6.34 42.81 17.97
CA SER A 29 -6.91 41.58 18.52
C SER A 29 -8.40 41.78 18.77
N LEU A 30 -9.25 40.83 18.39
CA LEU A 30 -10.61 40.77 18.92
C LEU A 30 -11.00 39.36 19.38
N VAL A 31 -11.35 39.30 20.67
CA VAL A 31 -12.11 38.22 21.30
C VAL A 31 -13.54 38.72 21.46
N ASN A 32 -14.50 37.88 21.05
CA ASN A 32 -15.90 37.74 21.51
C ASN A 32 -16.64 36.97 20.37
N GLY A 33 -17.52 36.01 20.61
CA GLY A 33 -18.15 35.61 21.87
C GLY A 33 -19.66 35.77 21.76
N GLU A 34 -20.35 34.81 21.13
CA GLU A 34 -21.81 34.74 21.24
C GLU A 34 -22.32 33.29 21.14
N ILE A 35 -23.39 33.02 21.89
CA ILE A 35 -23.90 31.69 22.21
C ILE A 35 -25.24 31.47 21.49
N SER A 36 -25.44 30.30 20.88
CA SER A 36 -26.76 29.89 20.37
C SER A 36 -27.17 28.55 20.97
N GLU A 37 -28.05 28.60 21.97
CA GLU A 37 -28.67 27.41 22.55
C GLU A 37 -29.66 26.77 21.57
N LYS A 38 -29.59 25.44 21.41
CA LYS A 38 -30.72 24.62 20.94
C LYS A 38 -31.07 23.59 22.00
N LYS A 39 -32.22 23.78 22.65
CA LYS A 39 -32.82 22.83 23.60
C LYS A 39 -33.13 21.49 22.94
N PRO A 40 -32.84 20.36 23.62
CA PRO A 40 -33.63 19.15 23.55
C PRO A 40 -34.63 19.07 24.72
N THR A 41 -35.74 18.37 24.50
CA THR A 41 -36.89 18.33 25.40
C THR A 41 -36.65 17.44 26.64
N GLN A 42 -37.15 17.86 27.80
CA GLN A 42 -37.08 17.08 29.04
C GLN A 42 -37.89 15.77 28.94
N ARG A 43 -37.27 14.65 29.34
CA ARG A 43 -37.99 13.46 29.84
C ARG A 43 -37.91 13.47 31.37
N ALA A 44 -39.04 13.68 32.02
CA ALA A 44 -39.13 13.49 33.46
C ALA A 44 -39.16 11.98 33.79
N SER A 45 -38.32 11.57 34.73
CA SER A 45 -38.42 10.28 35.42
C SER A 45 -38.44 10.58 36.91
N GLY A 46 -39.47 10.10 37.61
CA GLY A 46 -39.71 10.39 39.02
C GLY A 46 -40.39 9.19 39.66
N SER A 47 -39.66 8.49 40.52
CA SER A 47 -40.08 7.25 41.16
C SER A 47 -40.83 7.49 42.48
N PHE A 48 -41.87 6.69 42.70
CA PHE A 48 -42.35 6.15 43.98
C PHE A 48 -41.85 6.79 45.30
N GLN A 49 -42.79 7.28 46.10
CA GLN A 49 -42.82 7.03 47.55
C GLN A 49 -44.24 6.63 47.99
N THR A 50 -44.30 5.80 49.03
CA THR A 50 -45.49 5.12 49.56
C THR A 50 -45.86 5.61 50.97
N SER A 51 -47.03 5.16 51.47
CA SER A 51 -47.67 5.37 52.80
C SER A 51 -48.89 6.31 52.75
N ASN A 52 -49.97 6.11 53.53
CA ASN A 52 -50.35 5.00 54.42
C ASN A 52 -51.88 4.81 54.42
N ALA A 53 -52.37 3.70 54.99
CA ALA A 53 -53.79 3.31 54.97
C ALA A 53 -54.62 3.82 56.17
N THR A 54 -55.95 3.86 55.99
CA THR A 54 -56.97 3.83 57.06
C THR A 54 -58.17 2.99 56.60
N MET A 55 -58.80 2.27 57.54
CA MET A 55 -59.91 1.31 57.31
C MET A 55 -61.29 1.91 57.64
N GLU A 56 -62.35 1.32 57.08
CA GLU A 56 -63.61 0.91 57.74
C GLU A 56 -64.43 0.08 56.72
N GLU A 57 -64.78 -1.19 57.02
CA GLU A 57 -66.10 -1.67 57.51
C GLU A 57 -67.30 -1.48 56.54
N ASP A 58 -68.27 -2.40 56.39
CA ASP A 58 -68.37 -3.85 56.64
C ASP A 58 -69.66 -4.38 55.95
N LYS A 59 -69.74 -5.67 55.54
CA LYS A 59 -71.00 -6.46 55.36
C LYS A 59 -70.82 -7.90 54.81
N MET A 60 -70.81 -8.85 55.75
CA MET A 60 -71.48 -10.18 55.75
C MET A 60 -71.53 -11.11 54.50
N ILE A 61 -70.82 -12.25 54.60
CA ILE A 61 -71.36 -13.66 54.72
C ILE A 61 -72.51 -14.05 53.74
N SER A 62 -72.43 -15.10 52.88
CA SER A 62 -72.27 -16.51 53.27
C SER A 62 -71.87 -17.52 52.16
N ILE A 63 -71.44 -18.69 52.63
CA ILE A 63 -70.88 -19.89 51.98
C ILE A 63 -71.89 -20.67 51.11
N LYS A 64 -71.46 -21.22 49.95
CA LYS A 64 -71.51 -22.67 49.59
C LYS A 64 -71.03 -23.00 48.16
N THR A 65 -70.11 -23.96 48.06
CA THR A 65 -69.69 -24.60 46.81
C THR A 65 -70.58 -25.82 46.53
N VAL A 66 -71.23 -25.89 45.35
CA VAL A 66 -71.78 -27.13 44.77
C VAL A 66 -71.56 -27.12 43.26
N THR A 67 -71.20 -28.28 42.72
CA THR A 67 -70.83 -28.53 41.32
C THR A 67 -72.02 -28.72 40.37
N SER A 68 -71.92 -28.16 39.15
CA SER A 68 -72.35 -28.69 37.83
C SER A 68 -73.78 -29.27 37.65
N PRO A 69 -74.50 -28.89 36.58
CA PRO A 69 -74.26 -29.57 35.29
C PRO A 69 -74.26 -28.67 34.04
N ILE A 70 -73.85 -29.26 32.91
CA ILE A 70 -73.59 -28.63 31.60
C ILE A 70 -74.80 -28.79 30.66
N ARG A 71 -75.13 -27.75 29.86
CA ARG A 71 -75.58 -27.74 28.43
C ARG A 71 -76.34 -26.44 28.10
N PRO A 72 -76.47 -26.04 26.82
CA PRO A 72 -75.41 -25.84 25.82
C PRO A 72 -75.46 -24.41 25.23
N VAL A 73 -74.39 -23.95 24.56
CA VAL A 73 -74.46 -22.73 23.71
C VAL A 73 -74.01 -23.08 22.30
N GLU A 74 -74.84 -22.73 21.32
CA GLU A 74 -74.67 -23.11 19.92
C GLU A 74 -73.52 -22.35 19.22
N ALA A 75 -72.99 -22.96 18.16
CA ALA A 75 -71.74 -22.55 17.54
C ALA A 75 -71.88 -21.32 16.63
N ASN A 76 -71.11 -20.27 16.93
CA ASN A 76 -70.94 -19.10 16.06
C ASN A 76 -70.05 -19.40 14.82
N GLY A 77 -70.54 -20.26 13.93
CA GLY A 77 -69.84 -20.78 12.75
C GLY A 77 -69.52 -19.76 11.63
N ILE A 78 -69.82 -18.47 11.83
CA ILE A 78 -69.71 -17.44 10.79
C ILE A 78 -68.33 -16.77 10.76
N ARG A 79 -67.69 -16.51 11.92
CA ARG A 79 -66.39 -15.81 11.97
C ARG A 79 -65.19 -16.68 11.52
N LEU A 80 -65.26 -18.00 11.68
CA LEU A 80 -64.19 -18.90 11.24
C LEU A 80 -64.16 -19.07 9.71
N ARG A 81 -65.34 -19.11 9.07
CA ARG A 81 -65.47 -19.24 7.60
C ARG A 81 -64.84 -18.07 6.83
N PHE A 82 -64.92 -16.84 7.35
CA PHE A 82 -64.32 -15.68 6.69
C PHE A 82 -62.78 -15.73 6.76
N ARG A 83 -62.21 -16.09 7.91
CA ARG A 83 -60.75 -16.29 8.08
C ARG A 83 -60.21 -17.42 7.19
N MET A 84 -60.92 -18.54 7.11
CA MET A 84 -60.56 -19.64 6.20
C MET A 84 -60.57 -19.21 4.73
N LYS A 85 -61.56 -18.43 4.27
CA LYS A 85 -61.57 -17.91 2.89
C LYS A 85 -60.38 -16.99 2.60
N VAL A 86 -59.98 -16.13 3.54
CA VAL A 86 -58.78 -15.28 3.39
C VAL A 86 -57.51 -16.12 3.35
N ILE A 87 -57.37 -17.12 4.23
CA ILE A 87 -56.20 -18.02 4.22
C ILE A 87 -56.11 -18.80 2.91
N VAL A 88 -57.23 -19.36 2.42
CA VAL A 88 -57.27 -20.06 1.13
C VAL A 88 -56.95 -19.11 -0.03
N ALA A 89 -57.45 -17.87 -0.01
CA ALA A 89 -57.12 -16.88 -1.03
C ALA A 89 -55.63 -16.49 -1.02
N VAL A 90 -55.02 -16.32 0.16
CA VAL A 90 -53.57 -16.04 0.29
C VAL A 90 -52.73 -17.24 -0.16
N VAL A 91 -53.09 -18.47 0.23
CA VAL A 91 -52.40 -19.68 -0.22
C VAL A 91 -52.54 -19.88 -1.73
N ALA A 92 -53.73 -19.65 -2.30
CA ALA A 92 -53.94 -19.69 -3.74
C ALA A 92 -53.16 -18.59 -4.47
N PHE A 93 -53.06 -17.39 -3.91
CA PHE A 93 -52.27 -16.29 -4.47
C PHE A 93 -50.75 -16.57 -4.42
N VAL A 94 -50.25 -17.16 -3.33
CA VAL A 94 -48.85 -17.62 -3.23
C VAL A 94 -48.58 -18.78 -4.20
N ALA A 95 -49.51 -19.73 -4.36
CA ALA A 95 -49.40 -20.79 -5.35
C ALA A 95 -49.44 -20.26 -6.79
N LEU A 96 -50.25 -19.22 -7.06
CA LEU A 96 -50.29 -18.51 -8.33
C LEU A 96 -48.96 -17.79 -8.60
N ILE A 97 -48.39 -17.12 -7.59
CA ILE A 97 -47.05 -16.52 -7.66
C ILE A 97 -45.98 -17.59 -7.88
N MET A 98 -46.08 -18.79 -7.29
CA MET A 98 -45.16 -19.90 -7.57
C MET A 98 -45.29 -20.46 -8.99
N LEU A 99 -46.49 -20.42 -9.58
CA LEU A 99 -46.75 -20.84 -10.96
C LEU A 99 -46.29 -19.81 -12.01
N PHE A 100 -46.33 -18.51 -11.68
CA PHE A 100 -45.85 -17.43 -12.55
C PHE A 100 -44.47 -16.89 -12.19
N TYR A 101 -43.89 -17.32 -11.06
CA TYR A 101 -42.45 -17.26 -10.89
C TYR A 101 -41.89 -17.99 -12.10
N PRO A 102 -41.07 -17.35 -12.95
CA PRO A 102 -40.36 -18.12 -13.94
C PRO A 102 -39.63 -19.18 -13.14
N SER A 103 -39.91 -20.45 -13.45
CA SER A 103 -38.95 -21.48 -13.11
C SER A 103 -37.66 -20.99 -13.74
N CYS A 104 -36.77 -20.47 -12.91
CA CYS A 104 -35.35 -20.60 -13.13
C CYS A 104 -35.14 -22.10 -13.19
N LYS A 105 -35.40 -22.65 -14.39
CA LYS A 105 -34.57 -23.70 -14.96
C LYS A 105 -33.20 -23.26 -14.54
N THR A 106 -32.60 -24.03 -13.65
CA THR A 106 -31.19 -23.84 -13.35
C THR A 106 -30.54 -24.04 -14.69
N THR A 107 -30.25 -22.93 -15.36
CA THR A 107 -29.27 -22.93 -16.43
C THR A 107 -28.03 -23.33 -15.67
N THR A 108 -27.78 -24.64 -15.60
CA THR A 108 -26.45 -25.18 -15.60
C THR A 108 -25.84 -24.63 -16.87
N TYR A 109 -25.39 -23.38 -16.77
CA TYR A 109 -24.29 -22.89 -17.55
C TYR A 109 -23.27 -24.01 -17.50
N PRO A 110 -22.77 -24.51 -18.65
CA PRO A 110 -21.65 -25.44 -18.61
C PRO A 110 -20.60 -24.82 -17.68
N ALA A 111 -20.11 -25.61 -16.71
CA ALA A 111 -19.19 -25.17 -15.67
C ALA A 111 -17.78 -24.97 -16.26
N ASP A 112 -17.73 -24.07 -17.25
CA ASP A 112 -16.68 -23.88 -18.24
C ASP A 112 -16.82 -22.46 -18.80
N ARG A 113 -16.83 -21.47 -17.91
CA ARG A 113 -16.96 -20.03 -18.23
C ARG A 113 -16.15 -19.07 -17.33
N PHE A 114 -15.05 -19.57 -16.78
CA PHE A 114 -13.83 -18.77 -16.68
C PHE A 114 -12.70 -19.72 -17.06
N GLY A 115 -11.81 -19.31 -17.97
CA GLY A 115 -10.62 -20.07 -18.33
C GLY A 115 -9.64 -20.05 -17.16
N GLN A 116 -9.97 -20.78 -16.10
CA GLN A 116 -9.25 -20.79 -14.84
C GLN A 116 -7.94 -21.51 -15.08
N GLN A 117 -6.89 -20.73 -15.33
CA GLN A 117 -5.55 -21.18 -15.66
C GLN A 117 -5.08 -22.20 -14.60
N THR A 118 -5.06 -23.49 -14.95
CA THR A 118 -4.88 -24.59 -13.99
C THR A 118 -3.45 -24.77 -13.49
N ALA A 119 -2.49 -24.10 -14.11
CA ALA A 119 -1.07 -24.17 -13.77
C ALA A 119 -0.42 -22.79 -13.88
N TYR A 120 0.50 -22.50 -12.96
CA TYR A 120 1.30 -21.27 -12.97
C TYR A 120 2.09 -21.13 -14.27
N ASN A 121 2.09 -19.93 -14.87
CA ASN A 121 2.91 -19.62 -16.03
C ASN A 121 4.24 -18.99 -15.57
N SER A 122 5.30 -19.80 -15.59
CA SER A 122 6.66 -19.39 -15.20
C SER A 122 7.45 -18.68 -16.31
N THR A 123 6.79 -18.05 -17.28
CA THR A 123 7.47 -17.28 -18.35
C THR A 123 8.11 -16.03 -17.76
N TYR A 124 9.44 -16.00 -17.72
CA TYR A 124 10.25 -14.86 -17.29
C TYR A 124 11.60 -14.83 -18.04
N PRO A 125 12.03 -13.68 -18.59
CA PRO A 125 11.25 -12.45 -18.87
C PRO A 125 10.01 -12.69 -19.74
N MET A 126 9.13 -11.70 -19.87
CA MET A 126 7.96 -11.82 -20.76
C MET A 126 8.35 -11.85 -22.25
N THR A 127 9.38 -11.08 -22.64
CA THR A 127 10.00 -11.12 -23.97
C THR A 127 11.28 -11.95 -23.91
N ALA A 128 11.36 -13.00 -24.73
CA ALA A 128 12.56 -13.84 -24.81
C ALA A 128 13.82 -12.98 -25.11
N PRO A 129 14.92 -13.13 -24.33
CA PRO A 129 16.17 -12.41 -24.60
C PRO A 129 16.71 -12.73 -26.00
N TRP A 130 17.31 -11.75 -26.66
CA TRP A 130 17.95 -11.95 -27.97
C TRP A 130 19.45 -11.66 -27.93
N PHE A 131 20.18 -12.25 -28.87
CA PHE A 131 21.64 -12.25 -28.87
C PHE A 131 22.18 -11.51 -30.10
N SER A 132 23.27 -10.76 -29.93
CA SER A 132 24.07 -10.24 -31.04
C SER A 132 25.53 -10.05 -30.63
N ASP A 133 26.38 -9.63 -31.56
CA ASP A 133 27.79 -9.31 -31.28
C ASP A 133 27.97 -8.25 -30.18
N ARG A 134 26.94 -7.45 -29.88
CA ARG A 134 26.96 -6.48 -28.77
C ARG A 134 26.76 -7.11 -27.39
N GLY A 135 26.14 -8.28 -27.28
CA GLY A 135 25.81 -8.95 -26.02
C GLY A 135 24.47 -9.69 -26.06
N THR A 136 24.00 -10.11 -24.88
CA THR A 136 22.60 -10.49 -24.67
C THR A 136 21.79 -9.22 -24.42
N HIS A 137 20.62 -9.13 -25.03
CA HIS A 137 19.70 -8.02 -24.93
C HIS A 137 18.44 -8.47 -24.21
N TYR A 138 17.97 -7.65 -23.27
CA TYR A 138 16.76 -7.86 -22.52
C TYR A 138 15.84 -6.67 -22.69
N ARG A 139 14.56 -6.91 -22.94
CA ARG A 139 13.55 -5.86 -22.88
C ARG A 139 13.34 -5.48 -21.40
N ILE A 140 13.32 -4.19 -21.11
CA ILE A 140 13.01 -3.68 -19.76
C ILE A 140 11.91 -2.63 -19.82
N ALA A 141 11.19 -2.49 -18.71
CA ALA A 141 10.30 -1.37 -18.48
C ALA A 141 10.49 -0.77 -17.09
N LEU A 142 10.14 0.50 -16.98
CA LEU A 142 10.08 1.27 -15.76
C LEU A 142 8.66 1.82 -15.55
N ILE A 143 8.26 1.98 -14.29
CA ILE A 143 6.99 2.59 -13.90
C ILE A 143 7.22 3.70 -12.87
N THR A 144 6.40 4.75 -12.89
CA THR A 144 6.58 5.91 -11.99
C THR A 144 5.60 5.94 -10.83
N ASP A 145 6.12 6.29 -9.66
CA ASP A 145 5.37 7.12 -8.72
C ASP A 145 5.52 8.60 -9.10
N LEU A 146 4.45 9.36 -8.97
CA LEU A 146 4.40 10.81 -9.21
C LEU A 146 3.87 11.56 -7.97
N ASP A 147 3.70 10.88 -6.83
CA ASP A 147 3.06 11.38 -5.61
C ASP A 147 1.75 12.11 -5.93
N HIS A 148 1.57 13.31 -5.37
CA HIS A 148 0.46 14.21 -5.64
C HIS A 148 0.38 14.70 -7.10
N ALA A 149 1.46 14.64 -7.89
CA ALA A 149 1.47 14.99 -9.31
C ALA A 149 0.93 13.86 -10.22
N SER A 150 0.60 12.69 -9.64
CA SER A 150 -0.23 11.67 -10.28
C SER A 150 -1.60 12.21 -10.70
N LYS A 151 -2.16 13.20 -9.99
CA LYS A 151 -3.47 13.76 -10.31
C LYS A 151 -3.47 14.39 -11.71
N ASN A 152 -4.37 13.91 -12.56
CA ASN A 152 -4.41 14.29 -13.98
C ASN A 152 -5.59 15.21 -14.31
N ASP A 153 -6.77 14.97 -13.72
CA ASP A 153 -7.93 15.86 -13.78
C ASP A 153 -8.73 15.81 -12.45
N GLU A 154 -10.00 16.19 -12.44
CA GLU A 154 -10.86 16.12 -11.24
C GLU A 154 -11.04 14.68 -10.71
N LYS A 155 -11.02 13.68 -11.59
CA LYS A 155 -11.46 12.29 -11.35
C LYS A 155 -10.51 11.24 -11.93
N THR A 156 -9.38 11.62 -12.52
CA THR A 156 -8.35 10.69 -12.98
C THR A 156 -6.97 11.02 -12.43
N TRP A 157 -6.19 9.96 -12.26
CA TRP A 157 -4.78 9.96 -11.89
C TRP A 157 -3.99 9.20 -12.96
N LYS A 158 -2.67 9.41 -13.01
CA LYS A 158 -1.77 8.86 -14.03
C LYS A 158 -0.44 8.38 -13.47
N SER A 159 0.15 7.44 -14.18
CA SER A 159 1.55 7.01 -14.06
C SER A 159 2.15 6.89 -15.46
N PHE A 160 3.48 6.94 -15.57
CA PHE A 160 4.22 6.80 -16.82
C PHE A 160 4.90 5.44 -16.90
N PHE A 161 4.69 4.75 -18.03
CA PHE A 161 5.34 3.49 -18.38
C PHE A 161 6.42 3.76 -19.44
N LYS A 162 7.69 3.67 -19.06
CA LYS A 162 8.84 3.87 -19.97
C LYS A 162 9.46 2.53 -20.31
N LYS A 163 9.82 2.30 -21.57
CA LYS A 163 10.45 1.05 -22.02
C LYS A 163 11.87 1.30 -22.55
N GLY A 164 12.70 0.27 -22.47
CA GLY A 164 14.07 0.28 -22.98
C GLY A 164 14.63 -1.13 -23.20
N VAL A 165 15.92 -1.19 -23.46
CA VAL A 165 16.69 -2.42 -23.66
C VAL A 165 17.96 -2.34 -22.81
N LEU A 166 18.19 -3.36 -21.99
CA LEU A 166 19.46 -3.57 -21.30
C LEU A 166 20.30 -4.56 -22.12
N VAL A 167 21.53 -4.17 -22.44
CA VAL A 167 22.50 -5.00 -23.19
C VAL A 167 23.68 -5.32 -22.27
N ILE A 168 24.07 -6.60 -22.19
CA ILE A 168 25.22 -7.04 -21.37
C ILE A 168 26.15 -7.96 -22.16
N LYS A 169 27.47 -7.71 -22.07
CA LYS A 169 28.53 -8.56 -22.64
C LYS A 169 29.75 -8.56 -21.74
N GLY A 170 29.92 -9.64 -20.97
CA GLY A 170 30.93 -9.69 -19.90
C GLY A 170 30.66 -8.58 -18.89
N ASP A 171 31.66 -7.75 -18.61
CA ASP A 171 31.52 -6.59 -17.72
C ASP A 171 30.90 -5.34 -18.39
N ARG A 172 30.68 -5.33 -19.71
CA ARG A 172 30.11 -4.17 -20.39
C ARG A 172 28.59 -4.21 -20.35
N VAL A 173 27.99 -3.12 -19.84
CA VAL A 173 26.54 -2.91 -19.82
C VAL A 173 26.18 -1.62 -20.55
N GLU A 174 25.07 -1.62 -21.28
CA GLU A 174 24.48 -0.47 -21.98
C GLU A 174 22.96 -0.49 -21.71
N VAL A 175 22.35 0.68 -21.48
CA VAL A 175 20.89 0.82 -21.38
C VAL A 175 20.42 1.82 -22.43
N ILE A 176 19.52 1.37 -23.31
CA ILE A 176 19.00 2.14 -24.44
C ILE A 176 17.50 2.33 -24.24
N TRP A 177 17.03 3.57 -24.16
CA TRP A 177 15.60 3.86 -24.01
C TRP A 177 14.89 3.92 -25.37
N ASP A 178 13.61 3.58 -25.40
CA ASP A 178 12.77 3.83 -26.58
C ASP A 178 12.73 5.35 -26.88
N GLU A 179 12.75 5.71 -28.17
CA GLU A 179 12.64 7.11 -28.64
C GLU A 179 11.24 7.70 -28.37
N SER A 180 10.24 6.84 -28.17
CA SER A 180 8.89 7.27 -27.81
C SER A 180 8.85 7.82 -26.37
N LYS A 181 8.07 8.88 -26.17
CA LYS A 181 7.76 9.38 -24.83
C LYS A 181 7.13 8.26 -23.97
N PRO A 182 7.34 8.26 -22.65
CA PRO A 182 6.69 7.32 -21.74
C PRO A 182 5.18 7.25 -21.98
N THR A 183 4.62 6.04 -21.99
CA THR A 183 3.18 5.83 -22.19
C THR A 183 2.43 6.26 -20.94
N VAL A 184 1.41 7.10 -21.09
CA VAL A 184 0.57 7.53 -19.97
C VAL A 184 -0.50 6.47 -19.70
N MET A 185 -0.49 5.90 -18.50
CA MET A 185 -1.56 5.05 -17.99
C MET A 185 -2.43 5.89 -17.04
N THR A 186 -3.74 5.67 -17.04
CA THR A 186 -4.66 6.40 -16.13
C THR A 186 -5.63 5.48 -15.42
N SER A 187 -6.08 5.91 -14.24
CA SER A 187 -7.20 5.29 -13.51
C SER A 187 -8.08 6.35 -12.86
N SER A 188 -9.34 6.00 -12.60
CA SER A 188 -10.30 6.80 -11.83
C SER A 188 -10.63 6.19 -10.46
N LEU A 189 -10.05 5.02 -10.15
CA LEU A 189 -10.13 4.40 -8.83
C LEU A 189 -9.12 5.08 -7.90
N ALA A 190 -9.57 5.68 -6.81
CA ALA A 190 -8.70 6.44 -5.89
C ALA A 190 -9.18 6.39 -4.44
N GLN A 191 -8.25 6.60 -3.52
CA GLN A 191 -8.51 6.65 -2.08
C GLN A 191 -7.95 7.96 -1.50
N GLY A 192 -8.79 8.72 -0.79
CA GLY A 192 -8.37 10.02 -0.22
C GLY A 192 -7.94 11.06 -1.27
N GLY A 193 -8.33 10.89 -2.54
CA GLY A 193 -7.93 11.79 -3.64
C GLY A 193 -6.55 11.52 -4.23
N ARG A 194 -5.95 10.35 -3.95
CA ARG A 194 -4.64 9.87 -4.44
C ARG A 194 -4.77 8.47 -5.09
N SER A 195 -3.98 8.20 -6.13
CA SER A 195 -3.99 6.97 -6.95
C SER A 195 -2.92 7.03 -8.05
N MET A 196 -2.58 5.89 -8.65
CA MET A 196 -1.55 5.72 -9.70
C MET A 196 -0.14 6.14 -9.23
N GLU A 197 0.10 5.97 -7.94
CA GLU A 197 1.38 6.17 -7.26
C GLU A 197 2.01 4.78 -7.18
N LEU A 198 2.70 4.41 -8.27
CA LEU A 198 3.01 3.03 -8.61
C LEU A 198 4.45 2.65 -8.21
N SER A 199 4.58 2.04 -7.02
CA SER A 199 5.85 1.94 -6.28
C SER A 199 6.64 0.63 -6.48
N GLU A 200 6.28 -0.24 -7.42
CA GLU A 200 7.15 -1.32 -7.96
C GLU A 200 6.56 -1.90 -9.26
N LEU A 201 7.36 -2.61 -10.06
CA LEU A 201 7.00 -3.35 -11.25
C LEU A 201 7.51 -4.79 -11.15
N THR A 202 6.68 -5.79 -11.43
CA THR A 202 7.09 -7.21 -11.37
C THR A 202 6.31 -8.09 -12.35
N VAL A 203 7.01 -8.98 -13.04
CA VAL A 203 6.41 -10.08 -13.81
C VAL A 203 6.03 -11.21 -12.88
N PHE A 204 4.77 -11.64 -12.97
CA PHE A 204 4.23 -12.76 -12.21
C PHE A 204 3.22 -13.51 -13.07
N ASN A 205 3.23 -14.85 -13.04
CA ASN A 205 2.31 -15.68 -13.81
C ASN A 205 2.29 -15.32 -15.34
N GLY A 206 3.46 -14.95 -15.87
CA GLY A 206 3.64 -14.51 -17.27
C GLY A 206 2.94 -13.19 -17.65
N ARG A 207 2.60 -12.36 -16.67
CA ARG A 207 1.95 -11.04 -16.83
C ARG A 207 2.71 -9.99 -16.03
N LEU A 208 2.55 -8.72 -16.40
CA LEU A 208 3.21 -7.60 -15.73
C LEU A 208 2.28 -6.98 -14.68
N TYR A 209 2.78 -6.72 -13.48
CA TYR A 209 2.01 -6.14 -12.38
C TYR A 209 2.73 -4.98 -11.72
N SER A 210 1.94 -4.09 -11.13
CA SER A 210 2.39 -2.99 -10.29
C SER A 210 1.38 -2.75 -9.16
N VAL A 211 1.78 -2.09 -8.07
CA VAL A 211 0.91 -1.78 -6.93
C VAL A 211 0.80 -0.28 -6.73
N ASP A 212 -0.42 0.23 -6.51
CA ASP A 212 -0.67 1.61 -6.08
C ASP A 212 -0.61 1.68 -4.55
N ASP A 213 0.35 2.43 -4.01
CA ASP A 213 0.60 2.52 -2.56
C ASP A 213 -0.53 3.23 -1.79
N ARG A 214 -1.48 3.85 -2.51
CA ARG A 214 -2.59 4.65 -1.94
C ARG A 214 -3.83 3.81 -1.74
N THR A 215 -4.30 3.16 -2.80
CA THR A 215 -5.48 2.29 -2.80
C THR A 215 -5.15 0.87 -2.36
N GLY A 216 -3.87 0.47 -2.39
CA GLY A 216 -3.43 -0.91 -2.19
C GLY A 216 -3.86 -1.82 -3.34
N VAL A 217 -4.23 -1.27 -4.51
CA VAL A 217 -4.64 -2.06 -5.67
C VAL A 217 -3.42 -2.52 -6.44
N VAL A 218 -3.34 -3.83 -6.69
CA VAL A 218 -2.40 -4.40 -7.65
C VAL A 218 -3.07 -4.38 -9.02
N TYR A 219 -2.42 -3.73 -9.98
CA TYR A 219 -2.86 -3.59 -11.36
C TYR A 219 -2.06 -4.52 -12.28
N GLU A 220 -2.74 -5.24 -13.17
CA GLU A 220 -2.11 -5.86 -14.34
C GLU A 220 -1.84 -4.77 -15.39
N ILE A 221 -0.60 -4.67 -15.85
CA ILE A 221 -0.18 -3.70 -16.87
C ILE A 221 -0.27 -4.37 -18.24
N VAL A 222 -1.36 -4.11 -18.95
CA VAL A 222 -1.72 -4.79 -20.21
C VAL A 222 -1.45 -3.89 -21.42
N GLN A 223 -0.69 -4.37 -22.40
CA GLN A 223 -0.58 -3.72 -23.70
C GLN A 223 -1.69 -4.21 -24.65
N THR A 224 -2.61 -3.31 -25.02
CA THR A 224 -3.72 -3.56 -25.96
C THR A 224 -3.50 -2.75 -27.23
N GLY A 225 -2.84 -3.36 -28.21
CA GLY A 225 -2.38 -2.66 -29.41
C GLY A 225 -1.35 -1.58 -29.07
N ASP A 226 -1.60 -0.35 -29.49
CA ASP A 226 -0.72 0.80 -29.20
C ASP A 226 -0.94 1.40 -27.79
N LYS A 227 -1.93 0.93 -27.03
CA LYS A 227 -2.24 1.42 -25.68
C LYS A 227 -1.65 0.51 -24.62
N THR A 228 -1.11 1.10 -23.56
CA THR A 228 -0.84 0.38 -22.29
C THR A 228 -1.87 0.84 -21.27
N VAL A 229 -2.49 -0.09 -20.53
CA VAL A 229 -3.54 0.19 -19.55
C VAL A 229 -3.26 -0.56 -18.24
N ALA A 230 -3.64 0.07 -17.13
CA ALA A 230 -3.59 -0.56 -15.80
C ALA A 230 -4.97 -1.14 -15.47
N VAL A 231 -5.07 -2.46 -15.35
CA VAL A 231 -6.32 -3.19 -15.06
C VAL A 231 -6.30 -3.65 -13.60
N PRO A 232 -7.23 -3.20 -12.72
CA PRO A 232 -7.29 -3.68 -11.34
C PRO A 232 -7.42 -5.20 -11.27
N TRP A 233 -6.56 -5.86 -10.49
CA TRP A 233 -6.58 -7.31 -10.30
C TRP A 233 -6.98 -7.72 -8.88
N VAL A 234 -6.24 -7.26 -7.87
CA VAL A 234 -6.57 -7.48 -6.44
C VAL A 234 -6.42 -6.19 -5.64
N ILE A 235 -7.08 -6.11 -4.48
CA ILE A 235 -6.95 -4.98 -3.54
C ILE A 235 -6.47 -5.48 -2.18
N LEU A 236 -5.49 -4.78 -1.61
CA LEU A 236 -4.79 -5.17 -0.39
C LEU A 236 -5.18 -4.22 0.75
N GLY A 237 -5.84 -4.75 1.78
CA GLY A 237 -6.12 -3.99 3.01
C GLY A 237 -4.86 -3.81 3.86
N ASP A 238 -4.72 -2.63 4.48
CA ASP A 238 -3.56 -2.27 5.30
C ASP A 238 -3.35 -3.22 6.51
N GLY A 239 -2.09 -3.33 6.95
CA GLY A 239 -1.66 -4.19 8.06
C GLY A 239 -2.10 -5.64 7.89
N ASN A 240 -2.86 -6.14 8.87
CA ASN A 240 -3.42 -7.51 8.92
C ASN A 240 -4.64 -7.73 7.99
N GLY A 241 -4.94 -6.79 7.08
CA GLY A 241 -6.07 -6.91 6.15
C GLY A 241 -7.43 -6.53 6.71
N ARG A 242 -7.53 -6.12 7.99
CA ARG A 242 -8.79 -5.68 8.63
C ARG A 242 -9.00 -4.17 8.63
N SER A 243 -8.12 -3.41 8.00
CA SER A 243 -8.32 -1.98 7.73
C SER A 243 -9.60 -1.74 6.94
N THR A 244 -10.44 -0.80 7.39
CA THR A 244 -11.74 -0.46 6.77
C THR A 244 -11.70 0.81 5.93
N ASN A 245 -10.60 1.58 5.98
CA ASN A 245 -10.50 2.91 5.39
C ASN A 245 -9.11 3.22 4.76
N LYS A 246 -8.20 2.25 4.76
CA LYS A 246 -6.88 2.37 4.11
C LYS A 246 -6.49 1.09 3.39
N GLY A 247 -6.23 1.20 2.10
CA GLY A 247 -5.38 0.29 1.34
C GLY A 247 -3.96 0.22 1.91
N PHE A 248 -3.29 -0.90 1.63
CA PHE A 248 -1.92 -1.17 2.05
C PHE A 248 -0.91 -0.33 1.24
N LYS A 249 0.02 0.33 1.93
CA LYS A 249 1.15 1.02 1.28
C LYS A 249 2.17 -0.04 0.81
N GLY A 250 1.96 -0.54 -0.40
CA GLY A 250 2.85 -1.50 -1.06
C GLY A 250 4.01 -0.77 -1.72
N GLU A 251 5.23 -1.06 -1.25
CA GLU A 251 6.47 -0.38 -1.66
C GLU A 251 7.44 -1.33 -2.40
N TRP A 252 7.18 -2.64 -2.38
CA TRP A 252 7.98 -3.62 -3.10
C TRP A 252 7.17 -4.87 -3.41
N ILE A 253 7.55 -5.54 -4.50
CA ILE A 253 6.95 -6.79 -4.99
C ILE A 253 8.07 -7.78 -5.30
N ALA A 254 7.88 -9.03 -4.88
CA ALA A 254 8.76 -10.15 -5.20
C ALA A 254 7.95 -11.38 -5.62
N VAL A 255 8.60 -12.39 -6.19
CA VAL A 255 8.01 -13.69 -6.49
C VAL A 255 8.82 -14.80 -5.83
N LYS A 256 8.15 -15.69 -5.10
CA LYS A 256 8.73 -16.88 -4.46
C LYS A 256 7.70 -18.01 -4.50
N ASP A 257 8.11 -19.22 -4.87
CA ASP A 257 7.24 -20.42 -4.91
C ASP A 257 5.88 -20.18 -5.58
N ASN A 258 5.90 -19.63 -6.81
CA ASN A 258 4.71 -19.27 -7.60
C ASN A 258 3.72 -18.31 -6.91
N THR A 259 4.18 -17.59 -5.88
CA THR A 259 3.39 -16.65 -5.07
C THR A 259 4.00 -15.26 -5.16
N MET A 260 3.18 -14.23 -5.38
CA MET A 260 3.62 -12.84 -5.33
C MET A 260 3.63 -12.37 -3.88
N TYR A 261 4.72 -11.74 -3.43
CA TYR A 261 4.84 -11.10 -2.14
C TYR A 261 4.81 -9.59 -2.35
N VAL A 262 3.98 -8.87 -1.60
CA VAL A 262 3.90 -7.40 -1.62
C VAL A 262 4.12 -6.89 -0.21
N GLY A 263 5.22 -6.18 0.02
CA GLY A 263 5.54 -5.57 1.31
C GLY A 263 5.48 -4.05 1.27
N GLY A 264 5.59 -3.44 2.45
CA GLY A 264 5.62 -2.00 2.63
C GLY A 264 6.96 -1.53 3.17
N LEU A 265 6.98 -0.33 3.76
CA LEU A 265 8.19 0.36 4.26
C LEU A 265 9.08 -0.48 5.18
N GLY A 266 8.55 -1.52 5.83
CA GLY A 266 9.35 -2.42 6.68
C GLY A 266 9.78 -1.81 8.01
N LYS A 267 9.15 -0.72 8.45
CA LYS A 267 9.31 -0.12 9.78
C LYS A 267 7.96 0.25 10.38
N GLU A 268 7.98 0.60 11.65
CA GLU A 268 6.84 1.17 12.35
C GLU A 268 6.33 2.44 11.61
N TRP A 269 5.00 2.58 11.47
CA TRP A 269 4.42 3.85 11.05
C TRP A 269 4.54 4.85 12.20
N THR A 270 5.05 6.03 11.91
CA THR A 270 5.38 7.08 12.89
C THR A 270 4.70 8.40 12.54
N THR A 271 4.68 9.35 13.47
CA THR A 271 4.58 10.76 13.12
C THR A 271 5.80 11.21 12.31
N THR A 272 5.75 12.40 11.73
CA THR A 272 6.88 13.07 11.06
C THR A 272 8.07 13.31 11.99
N THR A 273 7.87 13.18 13.31
CA THR A 273 8.86 13.31 14.39
C THR A 273 9.23 11.97 15.05
N GLY A 274 8.85 10.83 14.47
CA GLY A 274 9.30 9.50 14.91
C GLY A 274 8.47 8.83 16.02
N VAL A 275 7.33 9.39 16.42
CA VAL A 275 6.46 8.79 17.44
C VAL A 275 5.64 7.66 16.82
N VAL A 276 5.90 6.41 17.23
CA VAL A 276 5.23 5.19 16.74
C VAL A 276 3.71 5.28 16.89
N GLN A 277 2.99 4.81 15.87
CA GLN A 277 1.53 4.76 15.79
C GLN A 277 1.01 3.32 15.62
N ASN A 278 1.66 2.51 14.78
CA ASN A 278 1.32 1.12 14.49
C ASN A 278 2.47 0.42 13.72
N THR A 279 2.36 -0.89 13.52
CA THR A 279 3.30 -1.72 12.76
C THR A 279 2.79 -2.12 11.37
N ASN A 280 1.73 -1.47 10.84
CA ASN A 280 1.09 -1.88 9.59
C ASN A 280 2.04 -2.02 8.38
N PRO A 281 3.05 -1.13 8.17
CA PRO A 281 4.00 -1.27 7.06
C PRO A 281 4.98 -2.45 7.19
N GLN A 282 5.01 -3.12 8.36
CA GLN A 282 5.77 -4.35 8.61
C GLN A 282 4.95 -5.62 8.33
N TRP A 283 3.73 -5.51 7.82
CA TRP A 283 2.95 -6.67 7.34
C TRP A 283 3.19 -6.90 5.85
N VAL A 284 3.48 -8.14 5.46
CA VAL A 284 3.60 -8.54 4.04
C VAL A 284 2.33 -9.25 3.57
N LYS A 285 1.96 -9.02 2.32
CA LYS A 285 0.81 -9.66 1.66
C LYS A 285 1.35 -10.74 0.72
N THR A 286 0.73 -11.91 0.69
CA THR A 286 1.00 -12.91 -0.36
C THR A 286 -0.22 -13.07 -1.23
N ILE A 287 -0.01 -13.13 -2.54
CA ILE A 287 -1.06 -13.27 -3.55
C ILE A 287 -0.75 -14.50 -4.40
N GLY A 288 -1.62 -15.50 -4.36
CA GLY A 288 -1.55 -16.66 -5.26
C GLY A 288 -1.92 -16.27 -6.69
N PHE A 289 -1.56 -17.10 -7.68
CA PHE A 289 -1.80 -16.79 -9.10
C PHE A 289 -3.27 -16.81 -9.52
N HIS A 290 -4.19 -17.17 -8.61
CA HIS A 290 -5.63 -16.99 -8.77
C HIS A 290 -6.19 -15.69 -8.15
N GLY A 291 -5.35 -14.90 -7.46
CA GLY A 291 -5.75 -13.66 -6.78
C GLY A 291 -6.20 -13.87 -5.32
N ASP A 292 -5.98 -15.05 -4.76
CA ASP A 292 -6.15 -15.34 -3.33
C ASP A 292 -5.10 -14.58 -2.50
N VAL A 293 -5.53 -13.90 -1.42
CA VAL A 293 -4.68 -13.03 -0.61
C VAL A 293 -4.56 -13.55 0.82
N ALA A 294 -3.34 -13.56 1.37
CA ALA A 294 -3.07 -13.75 2.79
C ALA A 294 -2.16 -12.65 3.35
N HIS A 295 -2.20 -12.48 4.68
CA HIS A 295 -1.54 -11.40 5.41
C HIS A 295 -0.59 -12.00 6.46
N HIS A 296 0.68 -11.62 6.41
CA HIS A 296 1.74 -12.14 7.27
C HIS A 296 2.35 -11.03 8.10
N ASP A 297 2.50 -11.25 9.39
CA ASP A 297 3.25 -10.37 10.27
C ASP A 297 4.75 -10.62 10.04
N TRP A 298 5.48 -9.60 9.61
CA TRP A 298 6.92 -9.63 9.36
C TRP A 298 7.69 -8.71 10.30
N VAL A 299 7.07 -8.22 11.40
CA VAL A 299 7.73 -7.32 12.38
C VAL A 299 9.10 -7.87 12.81
N GLU A 300 9.17 -9.14 13.21
CA GLU A 300 10.44 -9.76 13.63
C GLU A 300 11.46 -9.90 12.49
N ASN A 301 11.02 -10.17 11.25
CA ASN A 301 11.90 -10.27 10.09
C ASN A 301 12.55 -8.92 9.77
N TYR A 302 11.77 -7.84 9.81
CA TYR A 302 12.27 -6.48 9.62
C TYR A 302 13.15 -6.02 10.80
N ASN A 303 12.78 -6.36 12.03
CA ASN A 303 13.61 -6.09 13.22
C ASN A 303 14.98 -6.76 13.11
N ALA A 304 15.03 -8.05 12.74
CA ALA A 304 16.26 -8.79 12.56
C ALA A 304 17.16 -8.19 11.46
N MET A 305 16.60 -7.76 10.34
CA MET A 305 17.36 -7.04 9.29
C MET A 305 17.91 -5.70 9.78
N ARG A 306 17.10 -4.93 10.51
CA ARG A 306 17.47 -3.64 11.12
C ARG A 306 18.61 -3.79 12.13
N GLU A 307 18.56 -4.84 12.96
CA GLU A 307 19.60 -5.16 13.95
C GLU A 307 20.90 -5.64 13.28
N ALA A 308 20.81 -6.53 12.30
CA ALA A 308 21.97 -7.00 11.54
C ALA A 308 22.68 -5.87 10.78
N ALA A 309 21.95 -4.82 10.38
CA ALA A 309 22.50 -3.61 9.77
C ALA A 309 23.10 -2.61 10.78
N GLY A 310 23.00 -2.86 12.09
CA GLY A 310 23.46 -1.93 13.12
C GLY A 310 22.59 -0.67 13.26
N CYS A 311 21.31 -0.77 12.89
CA CYS A 311 20.31 0.32 12.92
C CYS A 311 19.22 0.08 13.98
N SER A 312 19.53 -0.60 15.08
CA SER A 312 18.61 -0.91 16.18
C SER A 312 17.84 0.32 16.69
N TYR A 313 16.61 0.08 17.19
CA TYR A 313 15.71 1.13 17.67
C TYR A 313 16.40 2.09 18.68
N PRO A 314 16.25 3.43 18.55
CA PRO A 314 15.30 4.16 17.70
C PRO A 314 15.73 4.32 16.22
N GLY A 315 16.86 3.75 15.82
CA GLY A 315 17.21 3.60 14.41
C GLY A 315 16.17 2.83 13.61
N TYR A 316 16.25 2.93 12.28
CA TYR A 316 15.29 2.34 11.35
C TYR A 316 15.92 2.08 9.99
N MET A 317 15.20 1.31 9.16
CA MET A 317 15.42 1.21 7.73
C MET A 317 14.09 1.41 7.00
N ILE A 318 14.15 1.79 5.73
CA ILE A 318 12.99 1.83 4.83
C ILE A 318 13.26 0.90 3.66
N HIS A 319 12.32 -0.01 3.39
CA HIS A 319 12.40 -1.00 2.31
C HIS A 319 11.41 -0.63 1.19
N GLU A 320 11.97 -0.29 0.03
CA GLU A 320 11.23 -0.10 -1.24
C GLU A 320 11.75 -1.07 -2.32
N SER A 321 12.53 -2.07 -1.93
CA SER A 321 12.92 -3.13 -2.86
C SER A 321 13.29 -4.41 -2.13
N GLY A 322 12.79 -5.53 -2.65
CA GLY A 322 13.03 -6.87 -2.12
C GLY A 322 12.81 -7.90 -3.22
N VAL A 323 13.72 -8.87 -3.34
CA VAL A 323 13.67 -9.94 -4.35
C VAL A 323 14.06 -11.27 -3.70
N TRP A 324 13.37 -12.34 -4.06
CA TRP A 324 13.77 -13.70 -3.73
C TRP A 324 14.61 -14.28 -4.87
N SER A 325 15.68 -15.01 -4.52
CA SER A 325 16.51 -15.75 -5.48
C SER A 325 16.37 -17.26 -5.24
N ASP A 326 15.84 -17.97 -6.24
CA ASP A 326 15.80 -19.44 -6.24
C ASP A 326 17.19 -20.07 -6.35
N ILE A 327 18.16 -19.36 -6.95
CA ILE A 327 19.54 -19.83 -7.09
C ILE A 327 20.27 -19.79 -5.75
N HIS A 328 20.12 -18.69 -4.99
CA HIS A 328 20.75 -18.54 -3.68
C HIS A 328 19.94 -19.12 -2.52
N GLN A 329 18.64 -19.40 -2.74
CA GLN A 329 17.66 -19.75 -1.71
C GLN A 329 17.57 -18.68 -0.60
N ARG A 330 17.58 -17.41 -1.02
CA ARG A 330 17.68 -16.24 -0.14
C ARG A 330 16.83 -15.08 -0.62
N TRP A 331 16.33 -14.31 0.35
CA TRP A 331 15.83 -12.96 0.13
C TRP A 331 17.01 -12.00 -0.02
N PHE A 332 16.83 -10.98 -0.85
CA PHE A 332 17.74 -9.85 -1.00
C PHE A 332 16.94 -8.55 -0.88
N PHE A 333 17.48 -7.55 -0.20
CA PHE A 333 16.91 -6.22 -0.07
C PHE A 333 17.98 -5.16 -0.32
N LEU A 334 17.60 -4.11 -1.04
CA LEU A 334 18.34 -2.85 -1.11
C LEU A 334 17.46 -1.78 -0.43
N PRO A 335 17.61 -1.56 0.90
CA PRO A 335 16.81 -0.55 1.58
C PRO A 335 17.02 0.84 0.96
N ARG A 336 15.94 1.62 0.84
CA ARG A 336 15.99 3.02 0.42
C ARG A 336 16.82 3.82 1.41
N ARG A 337 16.47 3.70 2.69
CA ARG A 337 17.01 4.48 3.81
C ARG A 337 17.51 3.57 4.92
N ALA A 338 18.54 4.00 5.64
CA ALA A 338 18.99 3.38 6.89
C ALA A 338 19.56 4.46 7.85
N SER A 339 19.20 4.37 9.12
CA SER A 339 19.57 5.36 10.14
C SER A 339 19.77 4.71 11.50
N GLN A 340 20.77 5.19 12.24
CA GLN A 340 20.97 4.88 13.68
C GLN A 340 20.21 5.85 14.59
N LEU A 341 19.62 6.91 14.04
CA LEU A 341 18.85 7.94 14.72
C LEU A 341 17.35 7.73 14.47
N SER A 342 16.53 8.23 15.39
CA SER A 342 15.06 8.27 15.28
C SER A 342 14.60 8.89 13.96
N TYR A 343 13.52 8.33 13.38
CA TYR A 343 12.89 8.88 12.19
C TYR A 343 12.48 10.35 12.35
N ASN A 344 12.87 11.17 11.38
CA ASN A 344 12.38 12.51 11.17
C ASN A 344 12.24 12.72 9.66
N GLU A 345 11.10 13.23 9.21
CA GLU A 345 10.74 13.34 7.79
C GLU A 345 11.74 14.18 6.97
N ALA A 346 12.21 15.32 7.51
CA ALA A 346 13.16 16.19 6.82
C ALA A 346 14.59 15.62 6.79
N ASP A 347 14.98 14.92 7.86
CA ASP A 347 16.27 14.22 7.90
C ASP A 347 16.29 13.02 6.92
N ASP A 348 15.16 12.34 6.71
CA ASP A 348 15.06 11.09 5.95
C ASP A 348 15.46 11.25 4.47
N GLU A 349 15.21 12.43 3.88
CA GLU A 349 15.73 12.82 2.55
C GLU A 349 17.25 12.56 2.42
N HIS A 350 17.99 12.67 3.53
CA HIS A 350 19.44 12.51 3.63
C HIS A 350 19.88 11.19 4.32
N ARG A 351 18.97 10.23 4.53
CA ARG A 351 19.26 8.90 5.11
C ARG A 351 19.34 7.78 4.08
N ALA A 352 19.57 8.08 2.79
CA ALA A 352 19.78 7.03 1.80
C ALA A 352 20.95 6.13 2.18
N THR A 353 20.96 4.90 1.66
CA THR A 353 21.97 3.90 2.02
C THR A 353 22.49 3.13 0.80
N ASN A 354 23.66 2.50 0.97
CA ASN A 354 24.29 1.63 -0.03
C ASN A 354 24.37 0.17 0.43
N LEU A 355 23.54 -0.21 1.40
CA LEU A 355 23.48 -1.59 1.91
C LEU A 355 22.81 -2.54 0.91
N ILE A 356 23.32 -3.77 0.86
CA ILE A 356 22.61 -4.95 0.41
C ILE A 356 22.49 -5.93 1.57
N ILE A 357 21.28 -6.40 1.80
CA ILE A 357 20.96 -7.34 2.88
C ILE A 357 20.51 -8.64 2.22
N SER A 358 21.09 -9.76 2.62
CA SER A 358 20.72 -11.09 2.13
C SER A 358 20.34 -11.99 3.30
N CYS A 359 19.12 -12.53 3.28
CA CYS A 359 18.53 -13.31 4.37
C CYS A 359 18.21 -14.74 3.91
N SER A 360 18.38 -15.73 4.79
CA SER A 360 17.74 -17.04 4.61
C SER A 360 16.21 -16.91 4.57
N ALA A 361 15.51 -17.93 4.06
CA ALA A 361 14.04 -17.90 3.94
C ALA A 361 13.29 -17.68 5.27
N ASP A 362 13.92 -18.04 6.39
CA ASP A 362 13.45 -17.92 7.78
C ASP A 362 14.09 -16.73 8.55
N PHE A 363 14.86 -15.89 7.86
CA PHE A 363 15.56 -14.72 8.41
C PHE A 363 16.54 -15.02 9.57
N GLN A 364 16.97 -16.28 9.76
CA GLN A 364 17.92 -16.65 10.83
C GLN A 364 19.40 -16.42 10.46
N ASP A 365 19.76 -16.47 9.17
CA ASP A 365 21.09 -16.08 8.65
C ASP A 365 20.95 -14.81 7.81
N ILE A 366 21.29 -13.66 8.39
CA ILE A 366 21.25 -12.35 7.73
C ILE A 366 22.68 -11.84 7.50
N ARG A 367 22.96 -11.44 6.26
CA ARG A 367 24.28 -10.93 5.85
C ARG A 367 24.11 -9.55 5.25
N VAL A 368 24.86 -8.59 5.80
CA VAL A 368 24.83 -7.18 5.39
C VAL A 368 26.16 -6.82 4.75
N GLN A 369 26.11 -6.19 3.57
CA GLN A 369 27.28 -5.72 2.82
C GLN A 369 26.99 -4.33 2.24
N THR A 370 28.04 -3.60 1.85
CA THR A 370 27.93 -2.30 1.16
C THR A 370 28.28 -2.42 -0.32
N ILE A 371 27.49 -1.79 -1.19
CA ILE A 371 27.67 -1.79 -2.64
C ILE A 371 28.06 -0.38 -3.12
N GLY A 372 29.30 -0.23 -3.57
CA GLY A 372 29.80 1.04 -4.12
C GLY A 372 29.86 2.19 -3.11
N LYS A 373 29.85 3.43 -3.61
CA LYS A 373 29.94 4.63 -2.77
C LYS A 373 28.54 5.11 -2.35
N LEU A 374 28.39 5.38 -1.05
CA LEU A 374 27.19 6.02 -0.51
C LEU A 374 26.95 7.41 -1.13
N ASN A 375 25.71 7.67 -1.53
CA ASN A 375 25.17 9.00 -1.79
C ASN A 375 23.95 9.20 -0.87
N PRO A 376 23.98 10.14 0.09
CA PRO A 376 22.96 10.24 1.15
C PRO A 376 21.56 10.66 0.66
N ILE A 377 21.42 11.19 -0.55
CA ILE A 377 20.13 11.63 -1.13
C ILE A 377 19.55 10.66 -2.17
N ARG A 378 20.26 9.57 -2.53
CA ARG A 378 19.81 8.60 -3.55
C ARG A 378 19.52 7.23 -2.95
N GLY A 379 18.28 7.03 -2.53
CA GLY A 379 17.81 5.74 -2.01
C GLY A 379 17.48 4.77 -3.14
N PHE A 380 17.73 3.47 -2.95
CA PHE A 380 17.25 2.44 -3.86
C PHE A 380 15.71 2.37 -3.85
N SER A 381 15.10 2.30 -5.04
CA SER A 381 13.64 2.27 -5.22
C SER A 381 13.13 1.00 -5.92
N SER A 382 14.00 0.21 -6.56
CA SER A 382 13.67 -1.10 -7.13
C SER A 382 14.96 -1.81 -7.57
N PHE A 383 14.97 -3.13 -7.62
CA PHE A 383 16.00 -3.89 -8.36
C PHE A 383 15.47 -5.23 -8.84
N LYS A 384 16.18 -5.83 -9.81
CA LYS A 384 16.00 -7.22 -10.27
C LYS A 384 17.36 -7.85 -10.58
N PHE A 385 17.47 -9.17 -10.45
CA PHE A 385 18.62 -9.91 -10.96
C PHE A 385 18.55 -10.00 -12.49
N ILE A 386 19.69 -9.83 -13.18
CA ILE A 386 19.72 -9.96 -14.63
C ILE A 386 19.60 -11.44 -15.00
N PRO A 387 18.59 -11.86 -15.80
CA PRO A 387 18.37 -13.26 -16.13
C PRO A 387 19.61 -13.91 -16.76
N GLY A 388 19.82 -15.20 -16.46
CA GLY A 388 20.98 -15.94 -16.97
C GLY A 388 22.33 -15.56 -16.34
N THR A 389 22.39 -14.68 -15.34
CA THR A 389 23.64 -14.30 -14.64
C THR A 389 23.91 -15.06 -13.34
N GLN A 390 23.16 -16.15 -13.07
CA GLN A 390 23.21 -16.91 -11.81
C GLN A 390 22.98 -16.03 -10.56
N ASP A 391 22.05 -15.07 -10.71
CA ASP A 391 21.75 -14.02 -9.73
C ASP A 391 23.00 -13.35 -9.16
N GLN A 392 24.02 -13.15 -10.00
CA GLN A 392 25.26 -12.45 -9.63
C GLN A 392 25.27 -10.98 -10.05
N VAL A 393 24.43 -10.58 -11.01
CA VAL A 393 24.35 -9.22 -11.53
C VAL A 393 22.97 -8.66 -11.26
N VAL A 394 22.92 -7.45 -10.73
CA VAL A 394 21.71 -6.73 -10.34
C VAL A 394 21.59 -5.47 -11.20
N VAL A 395 20.40 -5.23 -11.75
CA VAL A 395 19.98 -3.90 -12.22
C VAL A 395 19.15 -3.26 -11.13
N ALA A 396 19.45 -2.01 -10.78
CA ALA A 396 18.76 -1.28 -9.71
C ALA A 396 18.43 0.16 -10.11
N LEU A 397 17.31 0.65 -9.59
CA LEU A 397 16.93 2.05 -9.61
C LEU A 397 17.26 2.72 -8.28
N LYS A 398 17.61 4.00 -8.34
CA LYS A 398 17.62 4.89 -7.19
C LYS A 398 16.83 6.15 -7.51
N THR A 399 15.98 6.60 -6.59
CA THR A 399 15.32 7.91 -6.68
C THR A 399 15.96 8.91 -5.73
N GLU A 400 16.01 10.16 -6.18
CA GLU A 400 16.53 11.33 -5.46
C GLU A 400 15.35 12.23 -5.12
N GLU A 401 15.25 12.59 -3.85
CA GLU A 401 14.30 13.57 -3.29
C GLU A 401 15.11 14.45 -2.34
N ASP A 402 15.49 15.65 -2.79
CA ASP A 402 16.20 16.65 -1.98
C ASP A 402 15.47 17.99 -2.14
N ARG A 403 14.78 18.44 -1.09
CA ARG A 403 14.07 19.73 -1.04
C ARG A 403 13.14 19.96 -2.25
N GLY A 404 12.48 18.89 -2.70
CA GLY A 404 11.54 18.88 -3.83
C GLY A 404 12.18 18.73 -5.22
N ALA A 405 13.51 18.61 -5.33
CA ALA A 405 14.15 18.18 -6.57
C ALA A 405 14.02 16.66 -6.71
N ILE A 406 13.55 16.19 -7.88
CA ILE A 406 13.30 14.77 -8.16
C ILE A 406 14.16 14.29 -9.33
N ALA A 407 14.75 13.11 -9.18
CA ALA A 407 15.43 12.39 -10.28
C ALA A 407 15.43 10.87 -10.05
N THR A 408 15.58 10.10 -11.13
CA THR A 408 15.87 8.65 -11.06
C THR A 408 17.20 8.33 -11.76
N PHE A 409 17.94 7.39 -11.20
CA PHE A 409 19.18 6.84 -11.74
C PHE A 409 19.06 5.32 -11.89
N ILE A 410 19.57 4.78 -13.00
CA ILE A 410 19.76 3.33 -13.17
C ILE A 410 21.22 2.97 -12.91
N SER A 411 21.45 1.81 -12.31
CA SER A 411 22.77 1.23 -12.06
C SER A 411 22.76 -0.27 -12.35
N VAL A 412 23.93 -0.81 -12.71
CA VAL A 412 24.14 -2.26 -12.78
C VAL A 412 25.42 -2.63 -12.07
N PHE A 413 25.35 -3.58 -11.16
CA PHE A 413 26.48 -4.04 -10.35
C PHE A 413 26.41 -5.54 -10.07
N ARG A 414 27.52 -6.10 -9.62
CA ARG A 414 27.64 -7.48 -9.17
C ARG A 414 27.47 -7.58 -7.65
N LEU A 415 27.03 -8.74 -7.16
CA LEU A 415 26.94 -9.02 -5.72
C LEU A 415 28.28 -8.92 -4.97
N ASP A 416 29.41 -9.01 -5.69
CA ASP A 416 30.77 -8.75 -5.16
C ASP A 416 31.12 -7.26 -5.04
N GLY A 417 30.18 -6.36 -5.32
CA GLY A 417 30.35 -4.90 -5.21
C GLY A 417 30.88 -4.21 -6.46
N LYS A 418 31.27 -4.95 -7.51
CA LYS A 418 31.78 -4.37 -8.76
C LYS A 418 30.65 -3.76 -9.59
N PHE A 419 30.71 -2.45 -9.83
CA PHE A 419 29.81 -1.77 -10.78
C PHE A 419 30.19 -2.09 -12.23
N LEU A 420 29.17 -2.39 -13.03
CA LEU A 420 29.24 -2.55 -14.49
C LEU A 420 28.66 -1.31 -15.21
N LEU A 421 27.71 -0.64 -14.56
CA LEU A 421 27.16 0.67 -14.92
C LEU A 421 26.91 1.48 -13.64
N THR A 422 27.65 2.57 -13.45
CA THR A 422 27.42 3.55 -12.36
C THR A 422 26.17 4.39 -12.62
N ASP A 423 25.54 4.94 -11.56
CA ASP A 423 24.41 5.89 -11.57
C ASP A 423 24.28 6.70 -12.89
N GLN A 424 23.45 6.22 -13.82
CA GLN A 424 23.10 6.93 -15.05
C GLN A 424 21.72 7.57 -14.85
N ARG A 425 21.63 8.90 -14.93
CA ARG A 425 20.35 9.61 -14.81
C ARG A 425 19.42 9.21 -15.95
N ILE A 426 18.18 8.87 -15.61
CA ILE A 426 17.10 8.65 -16.57
C ILE A 426 16.48 10.01 -16.91
N GLU A 427 16.08 10.20 -18.16
CA GLU A 427 15.44 11.44 -18.61
C GLU A 427 14.06 11.65 -17.94
N GLY A 428 13.83 12.87 -17.45
CA GLY A 428 12.64 13.29 -16.73
C GLY A 428 12.90 13.50 -15.24
N ASP A 429 12.13 14.41 -14.65
CA ASP A 429 12.19 14.75 -13.22
C ASP A 429 11.08 13.97 -12.49
N PHE A 430 11.15 12.63 -12.57
CA PHE A 430 10.18 11.69 -12.04
C PHE A 430 10.85 10.66 -11.12
N LYS A 431 10.07 10.04 -10.22
CA LYS A 431 10.48 8.84 -9.48
C LYS A 431 10.06 7.60 -10.26
N TYR A 432 11.01 6.87 -10.84
CA TYR A 432 10.78 5.51 -11.29
C TYR A 432 11.05 4.57 -10.12
N GLU A 433 10.01 3.89 -9.67
CA GLU A 433 10.01 3.05 -8.46
C GLU A 433 9.76 1.58 -8.79
N GLY A 434 9.67 1.22 -10.07
CA GLY A 434 9.74 -0.17 -10.49
C GLY A 434 10.57 -0.37 -11.74
N VAL A 435 11.35 -1.45 -11.78
CA VAL A 435 12.00 -1.99 -12.98
C VAL A 435 11.76 -3.49 -13.09
N ASP A 436 11.43 -3.98 -14.29
CA ASP A 436 11.52 -5.41 -14.58
C ASP A 436 11.80 -5.72 -16.05
N PHE A 437 12.15 -6.98 -16.31
CA PHE A 437 12.39 -7.57 -17.61
C PHE A 437 11.07 -8.05 -18.24
N ILE A 438 10.59 -7.28 -19.21
CA ILE A 438 9.30 -7.49 -19.91
C ILE A 438 9.48 -8.19 -21.26
#